data_AF-A0A817UA06-F1
#
_entry.id   AF-A0A817UA06-F1
#
_cell.length_a   1.000
_cell.length_b   1.000
_cell.length_c   1.000
_cell.angle_alpha   90.00
_cell.angle_beta   90.00
_cell.angle_gamma   90.00
#
_symmetry.space_group_name_H-M   'P 1'
#
loop_
_entity.id
_entity.type
_entity.pdbx_description
1 polymer ?
#
loop_
_entity_poly.entity_id
_entity_poly.type
_entity_poly.pdbx_seq_one_letter_code
_entity_poly.pdbx_strand_id
1 'polypeptide(L)' 'MDCEDNKDFLILKSHAGPPYEVRKFLNFYKNLFIVLLLQDIAFKIVNKEWNKSRQHRYRCQFQNDIFQLWFNFSKSKYRR' A
#
# COMPACT_ATOMS: atom_id res chain seq x y z
N MET A 1 -4.16 5.16 10.50
CA MET A 1 -5.32 6.03 10.75
C MET A 1 -6.51 5.11 10.76
N ASP A 2 -7.04 4.86 11.94
CA ASP A 2 -8.25 4.07 12.08
C ASP A 2 -9.42 4.88 11.49
N CYS A 3 -10.36 4.21 10.82
CA CYS A 3 -11.55 4.88 10.33
C CYS A 3 -12.40 5.32 11.53
N GLU A 4 -12.63 6.62 11.71
CA GLU A 4 -13.48 7.17 12.79
C GLU A 4 -14.92 6.62 12.72
N ASP A 5 -15.39 6.22 11.53
CA ASP A 5 -16.74 5.70 11.31
C ASP A 5 -16.91 4.21 11.65
N ASN A 6 -15.84 3.41 11.65
CA ASN A 6 -15.93 1.97 11.91
C ASN A 6 -14.56 1.32 12.24
N LYS A 7 -14.43 0.83 13.48
CA LYS A 7 -13.20 0.20 14.02
C LYS A 7 -12.79 -1.10 13.31
N ASP A 8 -13.72 -1.74 12.61
CA ASP A 8 -13.48 -2.96 11.84
C ASP A 8 -12.67 -2.71 10.57
N PHE A 9 -12.46 -1.45 10.20
CA PHE A 9 -11.73 -1.06 8.99
C PHE A 9 -10.58 -0.09 9.30
N LEU A 10 -9.49 -0.24 8.55
CA LEU A 10 -8.36 0.69 8.56
C LEU A 10 -8.10 1.21 7.16
N ILE A 11 -7.49 2.39 7.08
CA ILE A 11 -7.05 2.98 5.82
C ILE A 11 -5.57 2.65 5.61
N LEU A 12 -5.29 1.88 4.57
CA LEU A 12 -3.95 1.61 4.07
C LEU A 12 -3.56 2.72 3.08
N LYS A 13 -2.62 3.58 3.47
CA LYS A 13 -2.09 4.65 2.61
C LYS A 13 -0.77 4.23 1.98
N SER A 14 -0.68 4.35 0.66
CA SER A 14 0.53 4.14 -0.12
C SER A 14 1.07 5.50 -0.56
N HIS A 15 2.21 5.88 0.01
CA HIS A 15 2.93 7.11 -0.35
C HIS A 15 4.09 6.74 -1.28
N ALA A 16 4.04 7.21 -2.53
CA ALA A 16 5.01 6.83 -3.57
C ALA A 16 6.36 7.56 -3.47
N GLY A 17 6.53 8.48 -2.51
CA GLY A 17 7.74 9.28 -2.37
C GLY A 17 7.85 10.37 -3.45
N PRO A 18 8.73 11.37 -3.27
CA PRO A 18 8.93 12.41 -4.26
C PRO A 18 9.50 11.81 -5.57
N PRO A 19 9.10 12.36 -6.73
CA PRO A 19 9.16 11.71 -8.04
C PRO A 19 10.57 11.62 -8.67
N TYR A 20 11.62 12.05 -7.97
CA TYR A 20 12.95 12.29 -8.56
C TYR A 20 13.81 11.03 -8.77
N GLU A 21 13.35 9.85 -8.36
CA GLU A 21 14.07 8.58 -8.57
C GLU A 21 13.86 7.98 -9.98
N VAL A 22 12.82 8.39 -10.74
CA VAL A 22 12.41 7.73 -11.99
C VAL A 22 12.62 8.61 -13.24
N ARG A 23 13.86 8.59 -13.75
CA ARG A 23 14.31 8.89 -15.13
C ARG A 23 13.93 10.26 -15.75
N LYS A 24 14.99 11.02 -16.06
CA LYS A 24 15.08 12.39 -16.62
C LYS A 24 14.51 12.66 -18.03
N PHE A 25 13.73 11.77 -18.66
CA PHE A 25 13.37 11.90 -20.09
C PHE A 25 12.01 12.56 -20.41
N LEU A 26 11.22 12.97 -19.41
CA LEU A 26 9.81 13.36 -19.60
C LEU A 26 9.48 14.73 -18.96
N ASN A 27 10.45 15.62 -18.76
CA ASN A 27 10.34 16.76 -17.81
C ASN A 27 9.30 17.86 -18.11
N PHE A 28 8.64 17.88 -19.28
CA PHE A 28 7.64 18.93 -19.59
C PHE A 28 6.19 18.51 -19.28
N TYR A 29 5.72 17.37 -19.81
CA TYR A 29 4.35 16.87 -19.57
C TYR A 29 4.20 16.06 -18.28
N LYS A 30 5.32 15.55 -17.74
CA LYS A 30 5.33 14.74 -16.52
C LYS A 30 5.22 15.61 -15.27
N ASN A 31 5.58 16.90 -15.27
CA ASN A 31 5.41 17.75 -14.09
C ASN A 31 3.92 17.90 -13.73
N LEU A 32 3.07 18.19 -14.71
CA LEU A 32 1.62 18.29 -14.48
C LEU A 32 1.00 16.92 -14.15
N PHE A 33 1.43 15.86 -14.85
CA PHE A 33 0.92 14.49 -14.63
C PHE A 33 1.42 13.86 -13.32
N ILE A 34 2.66 14.16 -12.89
CA ILE A 34 3.22 13.74 -11.60
C ILE A 34 2.56 14.49 -10.47
N VAL A 35 2.34 15.80 -10.56
CA VAL A 35 1.64 16.54 -9.50
C VAL A 35 0.22 15.97 -9.30
N LEU A 36 -0.44 15.52 -10.38
CA LEU A 36 -1.70 14.78 -10.30
C LEU A 36 -1.55 13.36 -9.72
N LEU A 37 -0.44 12.66 -9.98
CA LEU A 37 -0.16 11.30 -9.48
C LEU A 37 0.52 11.26 -8.09
N LEU A 38 0.97 12.39 -7.56
CA LEU A 38 1.55 12.52 -6.21
C LEU A 38 0.51 12.39 -5.10
N GLN A 39 -0.77 12.27 -5.47
CA GLN A 39 -1.82 12.06 -4.49
C GLN A 39 -1.69 10.65 -3.89
N ASP A 40 -1.54 10.60 -2.57
CA ASP A 40 -1.50 9.35 -1.82
C ASP A 40 -2.73 8.49 -2.12
N ILE A 41 -2.49 7.26 -2.53
CA ILE A 41 -3.57 6.29 -2.75
C ILE A 41 -3.90 5.63 -1.42
N ALA A 42 -5.19 5.59 -1.08
CA ALA A 42 -5.68 5.04 0.16
C ALA A 42 -6.72 3.93 -0.10
N PHE A 43 -6.57 2.79 0.58
CA PHE A 43 -7.50 1.66 0.51
C PHE A 43 -8.16 1.42 1.86
N LYS A 44 -9.49 1.25 1.88
CA LYS A 44 -10.22 0.79 3.07
C LYS A 44 -10.15 -0.73 3.13
N ILE A 45 -9.60 -1.27 4.20
CA ILE A 45 -9.45 -2.73 4.40
C ILE A 45 -9.89 -3.14 5.80
N VAL A 46 -10.09 -4.43 6.02
CA VAL A 46 -10.43 -4.96 7.35
C VAL A 46 -9.26 -4.80 8.32
N ASN A 47 -9.56 -4.28 9.52
CA ASN A 47 -8.63 -4.10 10.62
C ASN A 47 -8.45 -5.42 11.39
N LYS A 48 -7.71 -6.34 10.77
CA LYS A 48 -7.31 -7.60 11.38
C LYS A 48 -5.81 -7.75 11.26
N GLU A 49 -5.19 -8.43 12.22
CA GLU A 49 -3.74 -8.63 12.22
C GLU A 49 -3.26 -9.32 10.95
N TRP A 50 -2.22 -8.78 10.31
CA TRP A 50 -1.64 -9.38 9.10
C TRP A 50 -0.54 -10.37 9.45
N ASN A 51 -0.53 -11.50 8.76
CA ASN A 51 0.56 -12.46 8.83
C ASN A 51 1.73 -11.98 7.97
N LYS A 52 2.80 -11.52 8.61
CA LYS A 52 4.04 -11.05 7.96
C LYS A 52 5.00 -12.18 7.56
N SER A 53 4.62 -13.44 7.78
CA SER A 53 5.48 -14.59 7.48
C SER A 53 5.67 -14.77 5.98
N ARG A 54 6.93 -14.86 5.54
CA ARG A 54 7.28 -15.18 4.14
C ARG A 54 6.77 -16.56 3.72
N GLN A 55 6.67 -17.50 4.65
CA GLN A 55 6.09 -18.84 4.40
C GLN A 55 4.59 -18.75 4.07
N HIS A 56 3.90 -17.71 4.55
CA HIS A 56 2.48 -17.47 4.35
C HIS A 56 2.19 -16.48 3.20
N ARG A 57 3.10 -16.43 2.21
CA ARG A 57 2.97 -15.63 0.98
C ARG A 57 2.92 -14.12 1.22
N TYR A 58 3.44 -13.62 2.34
CA TYR A 58 3.63 -12.19 2.52
C TYR A 58 4.63 -11.66 1.48
N ARG A 59 4.24 -10.65 0.71
CA ARG A 59 5.10 -9.92 -0.24
C ARG A 59 4.87 -8.43 -0.08
N CYS A 60 5.95 -7.66 -0.04
CA CYS A 60 5.92 -6.20 -0.08
C CYS A 60 7.14 -5.78 -0.88
N GLN A 61 6.97 -5.63 -2.19
CA GLN A 61 8.07 -5.37 -3.13
C GLN A 61 7.61 -4.38 -4.19
N PHE A 62 8.51 -3.47 -4.57
CA PHE A 62 8.33 -2.56 -5.69
C PHE A 62 9.30 -2.99 -6.79
N GLN A 63 8.79 -3.54 -7.88
CA GLN A 63 9.60 -4.02 -9.01
C GLN A 63 8.87 -3.72 -10.32
N ASN A 64 9.63 -3.35 -11.36
CA ASN A 64 9.09 -3.02 -12.68
C ASN A 64 7.98 -1.95 -12.62
N ASP A 65 8.17 -0.92 -11.80
CA ASP A 65 7.21 0.16 -11.55
C ASP A 65 5.85 -0.30 -10.94
N ILE A 66 5.77 -1.54 -10.45
CA ILE A 66 4.57 -2.10 -9.81
C ILE A 66 4.83 -2.34 -8.31
N PHE A 67 4.00 -1.76 -7.45
CA PHE A 67 3.98 -2.06 -6.02
C PHE A 67 3.12 -3.30 -5.73
N GLN A 68 3.76 -4.38 -5.32
CA GLN A 68 3.11 -5.63 -4.96
C GLN A 68 3.05 -5.78 -3.44
N LEU A 69 1.85 -5.62 -2.88
CA LEU A 69 1.55 -5.91 -1.48
C LEU A 69 0.60 -7.10 -1.37
N TRP A 70 1.11 -8.21 -0.85
CA TRP A 70 0.40 -9.46 -0.62
C TRP A 70 0.47 -9.76 0.86
N PHE A 71 -0.69 -9.89 1.49
CA PHE A 71 -0.78 -10.27 2.89
C PHE A 71 -1.98 -11.18 3.10
N ASN A 72 -1.87 -12.04 4.10
CA ASN A 72 -2.97 -12.83 4.58
C ASN A 72 -3.31 -12.38 6.00
N PHE A 73 -4.58 -12.46 6.38
CA PHE A 73 -4.94 -12.23 7.78
C PHE A 73 -4.46 -13.37 8.66
N SER A 74 -4.00 -13.03 9.87
CA SER A 74 -3.67 -14.00 10.91
C SER A 74 -4.92 -14.82 11.26
N LYS A 75 -4.75 -16.13 11.36
CA LYS A 75 -5.82 -17.04 11.79
C LYS A 75 -5.72 -17.16 13.31
N SER A 76 -6.68 -16.60 14.04
CA SER A 76 -6.89 -16.96 15.44
C SER A 76 -7.33 -18.43 15.48
N LYS A 77 -6.54 -19.28 16.13
CA LYS A 77 -6.94 -20.66 16.43
C LYS A 77 -7.88 -20.59 17.62
N TYR A 78 -9.16 -20.92 17.41
CA TYR A 78 -10.09 -21.09 18.51
C TYR A 78 -9.69 -22.36 19.29
N ARG A 79 -9.38 -22.20 20.58
CA ARG A 79 -9.10 -23.32 21.50
C ARG A 79 -10.36 -23.54 22.34
N ARG A 80 -10.95 -24.72 22.19
CA ARG A 80 -12.10 -25.17 22.98
C ARG A 80 -11.65 -25.59 24.38
#